data_AF-A0A066X8C5-F1
#
_entry.id   AF-A0A066X8C5-F1
#
_cell.length_a   1.000
_cell.length_b   1.000
_cell.length_c   1.000
_cell.angle_alpha   90.00
_cell.angle_beta   90.00
_cell.angle_gamma   90.00
#
_symmetry.space_group_name_H-M   'P 1'
#
loop_
_entity.id
_entity.type
_entity.pdbx_description
1 polymer ?
#
loop_
_entity_poly.entity_id
_entity_poly.type
_entity_poly.pdbx_seq_one_letter_code
_entity_poly.pdbx_strand_id
1 'polypeptide(L)'
;MTPWQLGVPSQTLSGLEKFEAPDPADWVPRGYAIVKHMLKGRNGLESFRKMFEQHPLANAWWNDKRPDMKKINIPTYITGTWTNTMHGMGAIRGWLEVDSPDKWLRWHPWQEWYDLWGNPQAKEELFSSFDHFLKGVDNGWEKTPKVRMALLRFGNKVPQAIENIVEDDFPPARTRYREFYLSPDGSLAPDGAPAGATTVGYDSESGGSIGFTHTFAETTRVMGLPKAVLYMSCADHDDMDVYVMIQKLDKDGAQMKNLNVPWKGIPVKSFEECKPEQETEVVLYKGPVGILRASHRAIDEVRSMHPHWPFHPHEREDKVPPGEVVRLDIGIWALGVEFEAGESVRVVVSGQSFAGGNPETTDRRLDTFSTAAGGTESVPVGRETALVCAHIPPATAVSPFLHASSRGRVATPAQAVRRGTASPREVPLAVTRAGLQTGVACCMRARLTVTSHAMGRSLERRFCVVPEGRFTTAAPDGAHTDGAESCATVEGTRIEHDYPLDRKGSAAGLGIKCHGVEEEKEKEKEEEKHV
;
A
#
# COMPACT_ATOMS: atom_id res chain seq x y z
N MET A 1 20.00 4.28 -9.14
CA MET A 1 19.28 3.48 -10.16
C MET A 1 18.89 2.18 -9.50
N THR A 2 17.62 1.79 -9.52
CA THR A 2 17.19 0.55 -8.87
C THR A 2 17.76 -0.69 -9.58
N PRO A 3 18.06 -1.77 -8.85
CA PRO A 3 18.66 -2.96 -9.47
C PRO A 3 17.78 -3.51 -10.60
N TRP A 4 18.43 -3.83 -11.73
CA TRP A 4 17.83 -4.53 -12.89
C TRP A 4 16.55 -3.87 -13.46
N GLN A 5 16.38 -2.56 -13.30
CA GLN A 5 15.14 -1.84 -13.67
C GLN A 5 13.88 -2.51 -13.09
N LEU A 6 14.02 -3.18 -11.95
CA LEU A 6 12.98 -4.02 -11.33
C LEU A 6 12.31 -4.99 -12.31
N GLY A 7 13.09 -5.57 -13.22
CA GLY A 7 12.60 -6.53 -14.20
C GLY A 7 11.73 -5.92 -15.31
N VAL A 8 11.53 -4.60 -15.32
CA VAL A 8 10.88 -3.90 -16.43
C VAL A 8 11.81 -3.98 -17.66
N PRO A 9 11.36 -4.55 -18.79
CA PRO A 9 12.20 -4.64 -19.97
C PRO A 9 12.60 -3.25 -20.48
N SER A 10 13.84 -3.11 -20.94
CA SER A 10 14.30 -1.88 -21.60
C SER A 10 13.34 -1.49 -22.73
N GLN A 11 13.16 -0.18 -22.94
CA GLN A 11 12.25 0.39 -23.96
C GLN A 11 10.74 0.17 -23.70
N THR A 12 10.34 -0.43 -22.57
CA THR A 12 8.93 -0.52 -22.18
C THR A 12 8.32 0.86 -21.92
N LEU A 13 9.12 1.77 -21.38
CA LEU A 13 8.74 3.14 -21.09
C LEU A 13 9.34 4.08 -22.13
N SER A 14 8.56 5.07 -22.56
CA SER A 14 8.97 6.02 -23.59
C SER A 14 9.91 7.11 -23.06
N GLY A 15 10.07 7.23 -21.74
CA GLY A 15 10.77 8.33 -21.07
C GLY A 15 9.93 9.61 -20.95
N LEU A 16 8.63 9.54 -21.25
CA LEU A 16 7.68 10.66 -21.10
C LEU A 16 6.87 10.56 -19.81
N GLU A 17 6.79 9.36 -19.23
CA GLU A 17 6.23 9.09 -17.94
C GLU A 17 6.92 9.90 -16.84
N LYS A 18 6.15 10.20 -15.79
CA LYS A 18 6.73 10.69 -14.53
C LYS A 18 6.97 9.51 -13.61
N PHE A 19 7.69 9.78 -12.51
CA PHE A 19 7.82 8.83 -11.41
C PHE A 19 6.46 8.23 -11.05
N GLU A 20 6.36 6.90 -11.14
CA GLU A 20 5.17 6.09 -10.82
C GLU A 20 3.91 6.44 -11.61
N ALA A 21 4.04 7.11 -12.75
CA ALA A 21 2.91 7.54 -13.54
C ALA A 21 2.63 6.61 -14.74
N PRO A 22 1.39 6.61 -15.25
CA PRO A 22 1.08 6.17 -16.60
C PRO A 22 2.00 6.78 -17.66
N ASP A 23 2.38 5.99 -18.67
CA ASP A 23 3.15 6.47 -19.82
C ASP A 23 2.24 7.17 -20.84
N PRO A 24 2.44 8.48 -21.13
CA PRO A 24 1.68 9.19 -22.15
C PRO A 24 1.72 8.55 -23.54
N ALA A 25 2.82 7.90 -23.92
CA ALA A 25 2.94 7.23 -25.21
C ALA A 25 1.98 6.04 -25.35
N ASP A 26 1.63 5.39 -24.24
CA ASP A 26 0.66 4.29 -24.21
C ASP A 26 -0.78 4.80 -24.05
N TRP A 27 -0.97 5.77 -23.16
CA TRP A 27 -2.30 6.18 -22.71
C TRP A 27 -2.99 7.19 -23.63
N VAL A 28 -2.25 8.14 -24.20
CA VAL A 28 -2.83 9.21 -25.05
C VAL A 28 -3.38 8.65 -26.37
N PRO A 29 -2.68 7.75 -27.09
CA PRO A 29 -3.24 7.13 -28.31
C PRO A 29 -4.51 6.32 -28.03
N ARG A 30 -4.66 5.80 -26.81
CA ARG A 30 -5.89 5.10 -26.36
C ARG A 30 -7.01 6.07 -25.98
N GLY A 31 -6.85 7.37 -26.17
CA GLY A 31 -7.89 8.38 -25.95
C GLY A 31 -7.98 8.91 -24.52
N TYR A 32 -7.02 8.57 -23.66
CA TYR A 32 -6.92 9.12 -22.31
C TYR A 32 -6.14 10.43 -22.28
N ALA A 33 -6.42 11.27 -21.29
CA ALA A 33 -5.62 12.45 -20.99
C ALA A 33 -4.92 12.24 -19.64
N ILE A 34 -3.61 12.45 -19.61
CA ILE A 34 -2.83 12.43 -18.37
C ILE A 34 -2.66 13.87 -17.90
N VAL A 35 -3.17 14.17 -16.71
CA VAL A 35 -3.05 15.49 -16.09
C VAL A 35 -2.11 15.39 -14.90
N LYS A 36 -1.01 16.14 -14.94
CA LYS A 36 -0.15 16.31 -13.76
C LYS A 36 -0.77 17.37 -12.85
N HIS A 37 -1.13 16.97 -11.64
CA HIS A 37 -1.49 17.91 -10.59
C HIS A 37 -0.57 17.72 -9.38
N MET A 38 -0.16 18.83 -8.77
CA MET A 38 0.57 18.82 -7.51
C MET A 38 -0.17 19.76 -6.57
N LEU A 39 -0.65 19.21 -5.45
CA LEU A 39 -1.31 20.00 -4.42
C LEU A 39 -0.28 20.93 -3.80
N LYS A 40 -0.47 22.24 -3.97
CA LYS A 40 0.34 23.28 -3.34
C LYS A 40 -0.57 24.26 -2.64
N GLY A 41 -0.19 24.66 -1.43
CA GLY A 41 -0.85 25.74 -0.71
C GLY A 41 -0.57 27.09 -1.36
N ARG A 42 -1.34 28.11 -0.97
CA ARG A 42 -1.13 29.49 -1.45
C ARG A 42 0.26 30.03 -1.09
N ASN A 43 0.84 29.54 0.02
CA ASN A 43 2.07 30.06 0.61
C ASN A 43 3.23 29.04 0.63
N GLY A 44 3.09 27.88 -0.02
CA GLY A 44 4.13 26.86 -0.05
C GLY A 44 3.61 25.43 0.00
N LEU A 45 4.53 24.50 0.28
CA LEU A 45 4.27 23.08 0.48
C LEU A 45 4.34 22.74 1.97
N GLU A 46 3.50 21.80 2.42
CA GLU A 46 3.57 21.27 3.78
C GLU A 46 4.90 20.53 3.98
N SER A 47 5.52 20.71 5.16
CA SER A 47 6.73 19.97 5.54
C SER A 47 6.37 18.93 6.59
N PHE A 48 6.12 17.69 6.15
CA PHE A 48 5.80 16.56 7.02
C PHE A 48 6.87 16.33 8.09
N ARG A 49 8.15 16.48 7.73
CA ARG A 49 9.27 16.39 8.67
C ARG A 49 9.17 17.40 9.80
N LYS A 50 9.02 18.70 9.48
CA LYS A 50 8.91 19.75 10.52
C LYS A 50 7.65 19.56 11.36
N MET A 51 6.55 19.14 10.75
CA MET A 51 5.32 18.82 11.47
C MET A 51 5.53 17.68 12.46
N PHE A 52 6.29 16.65 12.09
CA PHE A 52 6.62 15.54 12.99
C PHE A 52 7.56 15.97 14.13
N GLU A 53 8.59 16.77 13.83
CA GLU A 53 9.51 17.32 14.84
C GLU A 53 8.76 18.17 15.89
N GLN A 54 7.72 18.89 15.49
CA GLN A 54 6.91 19.73 16.39
C GLN A 54 5.74 19.00 17.05
N HIS A 55 5.18 18.03 16.34
CA HIS A 55 3.96 17.31 16.72
C HIS A 55 4.12 15.81 16.40
N PRO A 56 4.89 15.06 17.21
CA PRO A 56 5.17 13.65 16.97
C PRO A 56 3.95 12.73 17.23
N LEU A 57 2.95 13.23 17.95
CA LEU A 57 1.70 12.51 18.25
C LEU A 57 0.60 12.84 17.26
N ALA A 58 -0.32 11.89 17.07
CA ALA A 58 -1.52 12.11 16.28
C ALA A 58 -2.32 13.29 16.82
N ASN A 59 -2.77 14.14 15.91
CA ASN A 59 -3.56 15.32 16.20
C ASN A 59 -4.50 15.60 15.02
N ALA A 60 -5.25 16.70 15.08
CA ALA A 60 -6.16 17.09 13.99
C ALA A 60 -5.47 17.20 12.62
N TRP A 61 -4.22 17.68 12.57
CA TRP A 61 -3.46 17.82 11.33
C TRP A 61 -3.06 16.47 10.74
N TRP A 62 -2.56 15.53 11.55
CA TRP A 62 -2.26 14.17 11.09
C TRP A 62 -3.51 13.39 10.70
N ASN A 63 -4.58 13.55 11.47
CA ASN A 63 -5.84 12.87 11.22
C ASN A 63 -6.54 13.38 9.95
N ASP A 64 -6.34 14.64 9.55
CA ASP A 64 -6.79 15.19 8.25
C ASP A 64 -6.21 14.42 7.05
N LYS A 65 -4.99 13.87 7.20
CA LYS A 65 -4.32 13.12 6.12
C LYS A 65 -4.78 11.66 6.03
N ARG A 66 -5.68 11.21 6.91
CA ARG A 66 -6.26 9.85 6.86
C ARG A 66 -7.56 9.90 6.05
N PRO A 67 -7.59 9.35 4.83
CA PRO A 67 -8.81 9.35 4.04
C PRO A 67 -9.91 8.54 4.73
N ASP A 68 -11.13 9.06 4.67
CA ASP A 68 -12.34 8.35 5.04
C ASP A 68 -12.80 7.54 3.82
N MET A 69 -12.34 6.29 3.73
CA MET A 69 -12.57 5.42 2.57
C MET A 69 -14.06 5.12 2.36
N LYS A 70 -14.88 5.20 3.41
CA LYS A 70 -16.34 4.98 3.34
C LYS A 70 -17.06 6.04 2.52
N LYS A 71 -16.43 7.20 2.26
CA LYS A 71 -16.98 8.23 1.37
C LYS A 71 -16.76 7.95 -0.11
N ILE A 72 -15.96 6.93 -0.45
CA ILE A 72 -15.69 6.54 -1.83
C ILE A 72 -16.81 5.61 -2.29
N ASN A 73 -17.62 6.08 -3.26
CA ASN A 73 -18.82 5.39 -3.76
C ASN A 73 -18.84 5.24 -5.29
N ILE A 74 -17.66 5.28 -5.91
CA ILE A 74 -17.47 5.12 -7.36
C ILE A 74 -16.90 3.73 -7.68
N PRO A 75 -17.00 3.28 -8.94
CA PRO A 75 -16.31 2.06 -9.36
C PRO A 75 -14.81 2.12 -9.03
N THR A 76 -14.31 1.09 -8.36
CA THR A 76 -12.96 1.07 -7.80
C THR A 76 -12.26 -0.24 -8.14
N TYR A 77 -11.16 -0.15 -8.87
CA TYR A 77 -10.29 -1.29 -9.14
C TYR A 77 -9.02 -1.16 -8.30
N ILE A 78 -8.88 -2.00 -7.28
CA ILE A 78 -7.81 -1.97 -6.28
C ILE A 78 -6.77 -3.02 -6.65
N THR A 79 -5.52 -2.60 -6.75
CA THR A 79 -4.37 -3.49 -6.91
C THR A 79 -3.48 -3.41 -5.66
N GLY A 80 -2.86 -4.53 -5.31
CA GLY A 80 -1.93 -4.58 -4.19
C GLY A 80 -1.02 -5.80 -4.26
N THR A 81 -0.01 -5.83 -3.39
CA THR A 81 0.97 -6.92 -3.31
C THR A 81 1.40 -7.14 -1.86
N TRP A 82 1.85 -8.35 -1.56
CA TRP A 82 2.42 -8.71 -0.25
C TRP A 82 3.79 -8.07 -0.01
N THR A 83 4.50 -7.74 -1.09
CA THR A 83 5.93 -7.44 -1.03
C THR A 83 6.24 -5.95 -0.92
N ASN A 84 5.21 -5.09 -1.01
CA ASN A 84 5.38 -3.64 -0.91
C ASN A 84 5.23 -3.20 0.54
N THR A 85 6.19 -2.40 1.01
CA THR A 85 6.31 -1.96 2.40
C THR A 85 5.65 -0.61 2.71
N MET A 86 4.83 -0.08 1.80
CA MET A 86 4.28 1.28 1.88
C MET A 86 2.76 1.32 1.69
N HIS A 87 2.24 0.61 0.69
CA HIS A 87 0.88 0.77 0.17
C HIS A 87 -0.04 -0.41 0.48
N GLY A 88 0.52 -1.60 0.78
CA GLY A 88 -0.24 -2.85 0.93
C GLY A 88 -1.40 -2.76 1.91
N MET A 89 -1.15 -2.30 3.15
CA MET A 89 -2.21 -2.18 4.15
C MET A 89 -3.26 -1.12 3.78
N GLY A 90 -2.88 -0.06 3.06
CA GLY A 90 -3.80 0.95 2.55
C GLY A 90 -4.76 0.39 1.49
N ALA A 91 -4.25 -0.46 0.58
CA ALA A 91 -5.06 -1.15 -0.41
C ALA A 91 -6.05 -2.14 0.24
N ILE A 92 -5.61 -2.88 1.27
CA ILE A 92 -6.50 -3.75 2.07
C ILE A 92 -7.60 -2.92 2.75
N ARG A 93 -7.24 -1.81 3.39
CA ARG A 93 -8.22 -0.91 3.99
C ARG A 93 -9.21 -0.37 2.96
N GLY A 94 -8.74 -0.05 1.75
CA GLY A 94 -9.59 0.32 0.62
C GLY A 94 -10.61 -0.77 0.28
N TRP A 95 -10.18 -2.03 0.20
CA TRP A 95 -11.10 -3.15 -0.03
C TRP A 95 -12.15 -3.28 1.08
N LEU A 96 -11.74 -3.18 2.34
CA LEU A 96 -12.62 -3.36 3.50
C LEU A 96 -13.61 -2.19 3.68
N GLU A 97 -13.22 -0.96 3.40
CA GLU A 97 -13.99 0.23 3.76
C GLU A 97 -14.69 0.95 2.60
N VAL A 98 -14.23 0.82 1.35
CA VAL A 98 -14.87 1.50 0.20
C VAL A 98 -16.31 1.03 0.03
N ASP A 99 -17.23 1.99 -0.02
CA ASP A 99 -18.67 1.81 -0.12
C ASP A 99 -19.13 1.84 -1.59
N SER A 100 -18.68 0.85 -2.35
CA SER A 100 -19.05 0.68 -3.76
C SER A 100 -19.33 -0.79 -4.05
N PRO A 101 -20.47 -1.14 -4.67
CA PRO A 101 -20.72 -2.51 -5.14
C PRO A 101 -19.82 -2.87 -6.34
N ASP A 102 -19.35 -1.86 -7.05
CA ASP A 102 -18.47 -1.97 -8.21
C ASP A 102 -17.01 -1.83 -7.78
N LYS A 103 -16.60 -2.70 -6.85
CA LYS A 103 -15.19 -2.82 -6.45
C LYS A 103 -14.58 -4.16 -6.82
N TRP A 104 -13.31 -4.15 -7.21
CA TRP A 104 -12.52 -5.33 -7.52
C TRP A 104 -11.16 -5.25 -6.80
N LEU A 105 -10.65 -6.39 -6.34
CA LEU A 105 -9.34 -6.55 -5.72
C LEU A 105 -8.49 -7.52 -6.55
N ARG A 106 -7.36 -7.05 -7.07
CA ARG A 106 -6.30 -7.90 -7.65
C ARG A 106 -5.05 -7.81 -6.78
N TRP A 107 -4.76 -8.89 -6.08
CA TRP A 107 -3.53 -9.04 -5.32
C TRP A 107 -2.49 -9.82 -6.14
N HIS A 108 -1.37 -9.18 -6.49
CA HIS A 108 -0.31 -9.76 -7.31
C HIS A 108 0.94 -10.07 -6.48
N PRO A 109 1.84 -10.96 -6.95
CA PRO A 109 3.06 -11.33 -6.21
C PRO A 109 4.28 -10.46 -6.57
N TRP A 110 4.10 -9.51 -7.49
CA TRP A 110 5.17 -8.70 -8.05
C TRP A 110 5.41 -7.39 -7.30
N GLN A 111 6.54 -6.74 -7.58
CA GLN A 111 6.80 -5.34 -7.26
C GLN A 111 5.89 -4.43 -8.12
N GLU A 112 5.53 -3.25 -7.59
CA GLU A 112 4.50 -2.39 -8.19
C GLU A 112 4.84 -1.79 -9.54
N TRP A 113 6.10 -1.42 -9.79
CA TRP A 113 6.56 -0.87 -11.07
C TRP A 113 6.66 -1.97 -12.12
N TYR A 114 7.06 -3.18 -11.70
CA TYR A 114 6.95 -4.34 -12.57
C TYR A 114 5.49 -4.62 -12.94
N ASP A 115 4.57 -4.63 -11.96
CA ASP A 115 3.16 -4.87 -12.25
C ASP A 115 2.54 -3.75 -13.12
N LEU A 116 2.90 -2.49 -12.88
CA LEU A 116 2.38 -1.35 -13.65
C LEU A 116 2.91 -1.31 -15.09
N TRP A 117 4.21 -1.56 -15.27
CA TRP A 117 4.88 -1.33 -16.56
C TRP A 117 5.35 -2.62 -17.24
N GLY A 118 5.94 -3.54 -16.47
CA GLY A 118 6.57 -4.76 -16.97
C GLY A 118 5.64 -5.96 -17.18
N ASN A 119 4.45 -5.96 -16.55
CA ASN A 119 3.45 -7.01 -16.66
C ASN A 119 2.38 -6.64 -17.71
N PRO A 120 2.40 -7.24 -18.93
CA PRO A 120 1.45 -6.88 -19.97
C PRO A 120 0.00 -7.17 -19.59
N GLN A 121 -0.25 -8.20 -18.77
CA GLN A 121 -1.60 -8.55 -18.33
C GLN A 121 -2.20 -7.46 -17.44
N ALA A 122 -1.42 -6.94 -16.49
CA ALA A 122 -1.86 -5.89 -15.57
C ALA A 122 -2.24 -4.60 -16.32
N LYS A 123 -1.41 -4.21 -17.30
CA LYS A 123 -1.65 -3.03 -18.13
C LYS A 123 -2.94 -3.14 -18.95
N GLU A 124 -3.14 -4.26 -19.66
CA GLU A 124 -4.37 -4.47 -20.45
C GLU A 124 -5.62 -4.59 -19.57
N GLU A 125 -5.50 -5.19 -18.38
CA GLU A 125 -6.61 -5.29 -17.45
C GLU A 125 -7.03 -3.91 -16.89
N LEU A 126 -6.06 -3.06 -16.56
CA LEU A 126 -6.32 -1.68 -16.16
C LEU A 126 -7.02 -0.89 -17.28
N PHE A 127 -6.57 -1.05 -18.53
CA PHE A 127 -7.25 -0.44 -19.68
C PHE A 127 -8.67 -0.99 -19.87
N SER A 128 -8.90 -2.28 -19.67
CA SER A 128 -10.23 -2.89 -19.76
C SER A 128 -11.18 -2.28 -18.74
N SER A 129 -10.74 -2.13 -17.49
CA SER A 129 -11.52 -1.45 -16.43
C SER A 129 -11.87 -0.01 -16.81
N PHE A 130 -10.88 0.74 -17.28
CA PHE A 130 -11.08 2.16 -17.62
C PHE A 130 -11.93 2.33 -18.88
N ASP A 131 -11.78 1.48 -19.89
CA ASP A 131 -12.60 1.53 -21.10
C ASP A 131 -14.08 1.27 -20.76
N HIS A 132 -14.35 0.35 -19.84
CA HIS A 132 -15.70 0.08 -19.36
C HIS A 132 -16.30 1.30 -18.64
N PHE A 133 -15.66 1.80 -17.59
CA PHE A 133 -16.25 2.85 -16.74
C PHE A 133 -16.12 4.27 -17.30
N LEU A 134 -15.07 4.58 -18.05
CA LEU A 134 -14.80 5.93 -18.54
C LEU A 134 -15.27 6.15 -19.99
N LYS A 135 -15.35 5.09 -20.78
CA LYS A 135 -15.79 5.17 -22.19
C LYS A 135 -17.12 4.45 -22.46
N GLY A 136 -17.64 3.66 -21.52
CA GLY A 136 -18.87 2.91 -21.70
C GLY A 136 -18.74 1.74 -22.67
N VAL A 137 -17.53 1.20 -22.84
CA VAL A 137 -17.30 0.03 -23.71
C VAL A 137 -17.82 -1.22 -23.03
N ASP A 138 -18.69 -1.97 -23.70
CA ASP A 138 -19.10 -3.31 -23.26
C ASP A 138 -18.03 -4.34 -23.65
N ASN A 139 -16.99 -4.42 -22.81
CA ASN A 139 -15.89 -5.38 -22.94
C ASN A 139 -16.02 -6.58 -21.98
N GLY A 140 -17.14 -6.68 -21.26
CA GLY A 140 -17.38 -7.74 -20.28
C GLY A 140 -16.59 -7.61 -18.97
N TRP A 141 -16.03 -6.43 -18.64
CA TRP A 141 -15.30 -6.18 -17.38
C TRP A 141 -16.02 -6.71 -16.14
N GLU A 142 -17.34 -6.57 -16.07
CA GLU A 142 -18.17 -7.01 -14.94
C GLU A 142 -18.07 -8.52 -14.65
N LYS A 143 -17.65 -9.33 -15.63
CA LYS A 143 -17.43 -10.78 -15.48
C LYS A 143 -16.10 -11.11 -14.80
N THR A 144 -15.22 -10.13 -14.63
CA THR A 144 -13.95 -10.29 -13.93
C THR A 144 -14.23 -10.67 -12.47
N PRO A 145 -13.61 -11.74 -11.93
CA PRO A 145 -13.79 -12.10 -10.54
C PRO A 145 -13.44 -10.93 -9.61
N LYS A 146 -14.33 -10.67 -8.64
CA LYS A 146 -14.25 -9.52 -7.73
C LYS A 146 -12.99 -9.56 -6.88
N VAL A 147 -12.57 -10.73 -6.40
CA VAL A 147 -11.33 -10.90 -5.64
C VAL A 147 -10.45 -11.95 -6.31
N ARG A 148 -9.21 -11.57 -6.60
CA ARG A 148 -8.15 -12.47 -7.07
C ARG A 148 -6.91 -12.26 -6.23
N MET A 149 -6.48 -13.32 -5.55
CA MET A 149 -5.33 -13.31 -4.65
C MET A 149 -4.11 -14.00 -5.27
N ALA A 150 -2.95 -13.75 -4.67
CA ALA A 150 -1.72 -14.47 -4.97
C ALA A 150 -1.13 -15.09 -3.70
N LEU A 151 -0.33 -16.15 -3.86
CA LEU A 151 0.49 -16.75 -2.80
C LEU A 151 1.95 -16.74 -3.22
N LEU A 152 2.81 -16.17 -2.38
CA LEU A 152 4.25 -16.27 -2.52
C LEU A 152 4.72 -17.67 -2.13
N ARG A 153 5.67 -18.22 -2.87
CA ARG A 153 6.26 -19.53 -2.55
C ARG A 153 7.70 -19.43 -2.03
N PHE A 154 8.34 -18.26 -2.18
CA PHE A 154 9.75 -18.00 -1.84
C PHE A 154 10.72 -18.93 -2.57
N GLY A 155 12.02 -18.58 -2.57
CA GLY A 155 13.04 -19.37 -3.26
C GLY A 155 12.96 -19.26 -4.79
N ASN A 156 13.67 -20.16 -5.48
CA ASN A 156 13.72 -20.22 -6.95
C ASN A 156 12.67 -21.19 -7.52
N LYS A 157 11.45 -21.16 -6.97
CA LYS A 157 10.38 -22.10 -7.35
C LYS A 157 9.77 -21.73 -8.71
N VAL A 158 9.29 -22.75 -9.44
CA VAL A 158 8.53 -22.59 -10.69
C VAL A 158 7.17 -23.28 -10.53
N PRO A 159 6.04 -22.57 -10.70
CA PRO A 159 5.94 -21.11 -10.80
C PRO A 159 6.42 -20.41 -9.51
N GLN A 160 6.90 -19.17 -9.63
CA GLN A 160 7.45 -18.36 -8.53
C GLN A 160 6.40 -18.00 -7.47
N ALA A 161 5.16 -17.82 -7.93
CA ALA A 161 3.99 -17.59 -7.10
C ALA A 161 2.78 -18.33 -7.68
N ILE A 162 1.74 -18.49 -6.87
CA ILE A 162 0.43 -18.95 -7.33
C ILE A 162 -0.44 -17.71 -7.48
N GLU A 163 -0.88 -17.42 -8.70
CA GLU A 163 -1.60 -16.18 -9.02
C GLU A 163 -3.07 -16.46 -9.37
N ASN A 164 -3.89 -15.39 -9.37
CA ASN A 164 -5.29 -15.42 -9.78
C ASN A 164 -6.14 -16.46 -9.02
N ILE A 165 -5.86 -16.66 -7.73
CA ILE A 165 -6.70 -17.47 -6.85
C ILE A 165 -8.00 -16.69 -6.63
N VAL A 166 -9.09 -17.16 -7.21
CA VAL A 166 -10.40 -16.51 -7.08
C VAL A 166 -10.95 -16.76 -5.68
N GLU A 167 -11.37 -15.68 -5.04
CA GLU A 167 -12.00 -15.68 -3.73
C GLU A 167 -13.30 -14.87 -3.77
N ASP A 168 -14.19 -15.12 -2.81
CA ASP A 168 -15.41 -14.33 -2.67
C ASP A 168 -15.14 -12.99 -1.97
N ASP A 169 -14.17 -12.96 -1.05
CA ASP A 169 -13.83 -11.79 -0.24
C ASP A 169 -12.37 -11.87 0.28
N PHE A 170 -11.87 -10.77 0.85
CA PHE A 170 -10.62 -10.71 1.60
C PHE A 170 -10.86 -10.15 3.02
N PRO A 171 -10.36 -10.82 4.07
CA PRO A 171 -9.76 -12.16 4.05
C PRO A 171 -10.76 -13.22 3.55
N PRO A 172 -10.30 -14.32 2.92
CA PRO A 172 -11.21 -15.38 2.46
C PRO A 172 -12.08 -15.91 3.60
N ALA A 173 -13.37 -16.14 3.37
CA ALA A 173 -14.31 -16.56 4.43
C ALA A 173 -13.90 -17.86 5.15
N ARG A 174 -13.12 -18.72 4.49
CA ARG A 174 -12.58 -19.97 5.06
C ARG A 174 -11.30 -19.79 5.89
N THR A 175 -10.84 -18.56 6.09
CA THR A 175 -9.65 -18.25 6.90
C THR A 175 -9.89 -18.69 8.34
N ARG A 176 -8.96 -19.49 8.88
CA ARG A 176 -8.94 -19.94 10.27
C ARG A 176 -7.77 -19.31 10.97
N TYR A 177 -8.05 -18.35 11.85
CA TYR A 177 -7.04 -17.79 12.72
C TYR A 177 -6.65 -18.81 13.78
N ARG A 178 -5.36 -19.16 13.83
CA ARG A 178 -4.79 -20.05 14.84
C ARG A 178 -3.74 -19.31 15.63
N GLU A 179 -3.70 -19.60 16.92
CA GLU A 179 -2.71 -19.07 17.84
C GLU A 179 -1.53 -20.04 17.91
N PHE A 180 -0.33 -19.47 17.83
CA PHE A 180 0.92 -20.16 18.11
C PHE A 180 1.59 -19.46 19.29
N TYR A 181 1.64 -20.16 20.41
CA TYR A 181 2.18 -19.65 21.65
C TYR A 181 3.70 -19.73 21.64
N LEU A 182 4.35 -18.65 22.07
CA LEU A 182 5.81 -18.63 22.18
C LEU A 182 6.24 -19.58 23.32
N SER A 183 7.32 -20.32 23.13
CA SER A 183 7.87 -21.28 24.10
C SER A 183 9.34 -21.02 24.44
N PRO A 184 9.81 -21.29 25.68
CA PRO A 184 11.15 -20.93 26.12
C PRO A 184 12.29 -21.65 25.38
N ASP A 185 11.97 -22.78 24.73
CA ASP A 185 12.88 -23.55 23.89
C ASP A 185 13.02 -22.99 22.47
N GLY A 186 12.40 -21.84 22.17
CA GLY A 186 12.42 -21.21 20.85
C GLY A 186 11.40 -21.82 19.87
N SER A 187 10.42 -22.59 20.36
CA SER A 187 9.34 -23.12 19.53
C SER A 187 8.07 -22.25 19.55
N LEU A 188 7.27 -22.39 18.50
CA LEU A 188 5.90 -21.88 18.40
C LEU A 188 4.92 -23.05 18.57
N ALA A 189 4.23 -23.09 19.71
CA ALA A 189 3.34 -24.18 20.11
C ALA A 189 1.89 -23.91 19.69
N PRO A 190 1.28 -24.75 18.82
CA PRO A 190 -0.11 -24.57 18.37
C PRO A 190 -1.17 -25.01 19.39
N ASP A 191 -0.80 -25.79 20.41
CA ASP A 191 -1.73 -26.51 21.29
C ASP A 191 -1.88 -25.87 22.69
N GLY A 192 -1.72 -24.54 22.77
CA GLY A 192 -1.85 -23.78 24.01
C GLY A 192 -0.51 -23.35 24.61
N ALA A 193 -0.59 -22.42 25.56
CA ALA A 193 0.59 -21.89 26.24
C ALA A 193 1.32 -22.99 27.04
N PRO A 194 2.66 -23.08 26.95
CA PRO A 194 3.45 -23.98 27.79
C PRO A 194 3.19 -23.78 29.28
N ALA A 195 3.25 -24.87 30.06
CA ALA A 195 3.12 -24.79 31.52
C ALA A 195 4.36 -24.13 32.14
N GLY A 196 4.16 -22.99 32.80
CA GLY A 196 5.20 -22.24 33.49
C GLY A 196 5.63 -20.99 32.71
N ALA A 197 5.65 -19.84 33.40
CA ALA A 197 6.12 -18.59 32.82
C ALA A 197 7.64 -18.48 32.98
N THR A 198 8.36 -18.43 31.86
CA THR A 198 9.79 -18.08 31.81
C THR A 198 9.96 -16.77 31.06
N THR A 199 10.98 -16.02 31.41
CA THR A 199 11.35 -14.81 30.66
C THR A 199 12.52 -15.12 29.75
N VAL A 200 12.41 -14.73 28.49
CA VAL A 200 13.54 -14.65 27.56
C VAL A 200 13.82 -13.19 27.26
N GLY A 201 15.08 -12.80 27.09
CA GLY A 201 15.45 -11.40 26.86
C GLY A 201 16.52 -11.24 25.80
N TYR A 202 16.54 -10.06 25.19
CA TYR A 202 17.54 -9.64 24.21
C TYR A 202 17.96 -8.20 24.50
N ASP A 203 19.19 -7.89 24.12
CA ASP A 203 19.68 -6.52 24.15
C ASP A 203 19.19 -5.79 22.89
N SER A 204 18.38 -4.75 23.12
CA SER A 204 17.73 -3.97 22.07
C SER A 204 18.70 -3.05 21.31
N GLU A 205 19.89 -2.78 21.84
CA GLU A 205 20.87 -1.86 21.27
C GLU A 205 21.98 -2.58 20.46
N SER A 206 22.31 -3.81 20.83
CA SER A 206 23.39 -4.58 20.17
C SER A 206 22.94 -5.44 18.99
N GLY A 207 21.73 -5.21 18.47
CA GLY A 207 21.14 -6.02 17.40
C GLY A 207 20.67 -7.40 17.86
N GLY A 208 20.45 -7.56 19.18
CA GLY A 208 19.84 -8.76 19.74
C GLY A 208 18.41 -8.96 19.23
N SER A 209 18.03 -10.21 19.02
CA SER A 209 16.67 -10.60 18.68
C SER A 209 16.38 -12.02 19.18
N ILE A 210 15.09 -12.36 19.28
CA ILE A 210 14.65 -13.71 19.66
C ILE A 210 13.74 -14.27 18.58
N GLY A 211 14.01 -15.50 18.17
CA GLY A 211 13.24 -16.22 17.17
C GLY A 211 12.46 -17.39 17.76
N PHE A 212 11.22 -17.57 17.32
CA PHE A 212 10.37 -18.71 17.66
C PHE A 212 9.89 -19.41 16.39
N THR A 213 9.97 -20.73 16.32
CA THR A 213 9.77 -21.48 15.07
C THR A 213 8.70 -22.56 15.18
N HIS A 214 7.85 -22.67 14.15
CA HIS A 214 6.94 -23.80 13.94
C HIS A 214 7.19 -24.41 12.56
N THR A 215 7.39 -25.73 12.50
CA THR A 215 7.55 -26.49 11.26
C THR A 215 6.24 -27.14 10.85
N PHE A 216 5.80 -26.92 9.61
CA PHE A 216 4.55 -27.48 9.11
C PHE A 216 4.75 -28.94 8.67
N ALA A 217 3.92 -29.84 9.18
CA ALA A 217 3.94 -31.26 8.79
C ALA A 217 3.39 -31.50 7.37
N GLU A 218 2.53 -30.61 6.89
CA GLU A 218 1.89 -30.66 5.58
C GLU A 218 1.95 -29.30 4.89
N THR A 219 1.80 -29.28 3.56
CA THR A 219 1.77 -28.02 2.81
C THR A 219 0.63 -27.14 3.32
N THR A 220 0.99 -25.98 3.86
CA THR A 220 0.10 -25.06 4.56
C THR A 220 0.13 -23.70 3.90
N ARG A 221 -1.04 -23.10 3.70
CA ARG A 221 -1.18 -21.73 3.17
C ARG A 221 -1.60 -20.79 4.28
N VAL A 222 -0.85 -19.72 4.45
CA VAL A 222 -1.15 -18.64 5.38
C VAL A 222 -1.45 -17.40 4.55
N MET A 223 -2.69 -16.93 4.59
CA MET A 223 -3.08 -15.70 3.90
C MET A 223 -4.12 -14.92 4.70
N GLY A 224 -3.83 -13.64 4.95
CA GLY A 224 -4.70 -12.75 5.72
C GLY A 224 -3.89 -11.80 6.61
N LEU A 225 -4.53 -11.30 7.65
CA LEU A 225 -3.98 -10.31 8.60
C LEU A 225 -3.46 -10.99 9.88
N PRO A 226 -2.13 -11.15 10.06
CA PRO A 226 -1.56 -11.68 11.29
C PRO A 226 -1.47 -10.61 12.41
N LYS A 227 -1.39 -11.08 13.65
CA LYS A 227 -1.16 -10.25 14.84
C LYS A 227 -0.19 -10.95 15.79
N ALA A 228 0.71 -10.20 16.41
CA ALA A 228 1.44 -10.67 17.58
C ALA A 228 0.81 -10.09 18.85
N VAL A 229 0.55 -10.94 19.84
CA VAL A 229 0.21 -10.54 21.20
C VAL A 229 1.45 -10.82 22.05
N LEU A 230 2.14 -9.77 22.48
CA LEU A 230 3.37 -9.86 23.26
C LEU A 230 3.16 -9.25 24.63
N TYR A 231 3.59 -9.96 25.67
CA TYR A 231 3.80 -9.37 26.98
C TYR A 231 5.28 -9.00 27.07
N MET A 232 5.61 -7.76 27.40
CA MET A 232 6.98 -7.26 27.36
C MET A 232 7.30 -6.30 28.49
N SER A 233 8.56 -6.27 28.92
CA SER A 233 9.11 -5.34 29.91
C SER A 233 10.53 -4.93 29.52
N CYS A 234 10.93 -3.70 29.86
CA CYS A 234 12.33 -3.27 29.82
C CYS A 234 12.73 -2.78 31.22
N ALA A 235 13.84 -3.28 31.77
CA ALA A 235 14.28 -2.92 33.12
C ALA A 235 15.07 -1.59 33.15
N ASP A 236 15.62 -1.19 32.00
CA ASP A 236 16.58 -0.09 31.91
C ASP A 236 15.93 1.23 31.46
N HIS A 237 14.77 1.16 30.79
CA HIS A 237 14.06 2.30 30.20
C HIS A 237 12.56 2.28 30.50
N ASP A 238 11.90 3.42 30.31
CA ASP A 238 10.47 3.62 30.54
C ASP A 238 9.60 3.49 29.27
N ASP A 239 10.17 2.97 28.19
CA ASP A 239 9.52 2.74 26.91
C ASP A 239 10.31 1.68 26.11
N MET A 240 9.76 1.18 24.99
CA MET A 240 10.43 0.20 24.12
C MET A 240 9.86 0.27 22.69
N ASP A 241 10.72 0.10 21.69
CA ASP A 241 10.34 0.00 20.28
C ASP A 241 10.38 -1.47 19.84
N VAL A 242 9.22 -2.08 19.62
CA VAL A 242 9.13 -3.52 19.36
C VAL A 242 8.84 -3.77 17.89
N TYR A 243 9.77 -4.46 17.24
CA TYR A 243 9.65 -4.94 15.88
C TYR A 243 9.37 -6.44 15.87
N VAL A 244 8.43 -6.87 15.03
CA VAL A 244 8.10 -8.27 14.80
C VAL A 244 8.19 -8.59 13.32
N MET A 245 8.93 -9.63 12.94
CA MET A 245 8.99 -10.12 11.56
C MET A 245 8.54 -11.58 11.49
N ILE A 246 7.69 -11.92 10.52
CA ILE A 246 7.42 -13.31 10.16
C ILE A 246 8.35 -13.70 9.02
N GLN A 247 9.09 -14.78 9.19
CA GLN A 247 10.04 -15.31 8.23
C GLN A 247 9.62 -16.70 7.78
N LYS A 248 9.95 -17.02 6.54
CA LYS A 248 9.83 -18.39 6.01
C LYS A 248 11.21 -19.04 6.02
N LEU A 249 11.30 -20.24 6.57
CA LEU A 249 12.51 -21.06 6.56
C LEU A 249 12.31 -22.27 5.66
N ASP A 250 13.38 -22.71 5.00
CA ASP A 250 13.41 -23.98 4.29
C ASP A 250 13.48 -25.17 5.26
N LYS A 251 13.61 -26.38 4.69
CA LYS A 251 13.63 -27.64 5.45
C LYS A 251 14.89 -27.83 6.29
N ASP A 252 15.95 -27.10 5.96
CA ASP A 252 17.23 -27.14 6.68
C ASP A 252 17.31 -26.00 7.73
N GLY A 253 16.25 -25.20 7.86
CA GLY A 253 16.15 -24.09 8.81
C GLY A 253 16.77 -22.79 8.32
N ALA A 254 17.20 -22.70 7.05
CA ALA A 254 17.74 -21.47 6.50
C ALA A 254 16.61 -20.50 6.10
N GLN A 255 16.81 -19.21 6.31
CA GLN A 255 15.83 -18.19 5.94
C GLN A 255 15.72 -18.09 4.42
N MET A 256 14.51 -18.25 3.92
CA MET A 256 14.20 -18.06 2.51
C MET A 256 13.92 -16.59 2.21
N LYS A 257 14.21 -16.18 0.99
CA LYS A 257 13.86 -14.87 0.42
C LYS A 257 12.84 -15.04 -0.71
N ASN A 258 12.06 -13.99 -0.97
CA ASN A 258 11.22 -13.89 -2.15
C ASN A 258 11.78 -12.83 -3.09
N LEU A 259 11.92 -13.16 -4.38
CA LEU A 259 12.21 -12.18 -5.41
C LEU A 259 10.91 -11.50 -5.84
N ASN A 260 10.87 -10.16 -5.84
CA ASN A 260 9.65 -9.41 -6.14
C ASN A 260 9.46 -9.16 -7.64
N VAL A 261 10.44 -9.52 -8.46
CA VAL A 261 10.40 -9.41 -9.92
C VAL A 261 10.59 -10.80 -10.53
N PRO A 262 10.23 -11.04 -11.80
CA PRO A 262 10.46 -12.35 -12.39
C PRO A 262 11.95 -12.67 -12.50
N TRP A 263 12.32 -13.92 -12.22
CA TRP A 263 13.65 -14.45 -12.55
C TRP A 263 14.01 -14.30 -14.04
N LYS A 264 12.99 -14.31 -14.90
CA LYS A 264 13.14 -14.09 -16.34
C LYS A 264 13.37 -12.60 -16.60
N GLY A 265 14.49 -12.26 -17.22
CA GLY A 265 14.82 -10.89 -17.62
C GLY A 265 15.84 -10.19 -16.72
N ILE A 266 16.25 -10.82 -15.62
CA ILE A 266 17.33 -10.32 -14.75
C ILE A 266 18.63 -11.14 -14.93
N PRO A 267 19.82 -10.54 -14.68
CA PRO A 267 21.10 -11.18 -14.94
C PRO A 267 21.43 -12.31 -13.95
N VAL A 268 20.91 -12.26 -12.72
CA VAL A 268 21.13 -13.27 -11.68
C VAL A 268 20.18 -14.46 -11.83
N LYS A 269 20.61 -15.64 -11.38
CA LYS A 269 19.84 -16.90 -11.40
C LYS A 269 19.58 -17.51 -10.03
N SER A 270 20.17 -16.95 -8.99
CA SER A 270 19.90 -17.34 -7.61
C SER A 270 20.08 -16.17 -6.64
N PHE A 271 19.65 -16.36 -5.39
CA PHE A 271 19.84 -15.33 -4.36
C PHE A 271 21.32 -15.17 -3.97
N GLU A 272 22.12 -16.23 -4.09
CA GLU A 272 23.56 -16.22 -3.77
C GLU A 272 24.37 -15.38 -4.76
N GLU A 273 23.85 -15.20 -5.98
CA GLU A 273 24.45 -14.32 -6.99
C GLU A 273 24.12 -12.83 -6.76
N CYS A 274 23.17 -12.51 -5.87
CA CYS A 274 22.80 -11.13 -5.56
C CYS A 274 23.90 -10.45 -4.74
N LYS A 275 24.32 -9.27 -5.19
CA LYS A 275 25.25 -8.42 -4.43
C LYS A 275 24.50 -7.70 -3.30
N PRO A 276 25.16 -7.33 -2.19
CA PRO A 276 24.52 -6.62 -1.08
C PRO A 276 23.73 -5.38 -1.51
N GLU A 277 24.24 -4.62 -2.48
CA GLU A 277 23.58 -3.40 -2.98
C GLU A 277 22.32 -3.68 -3.81
N GLN A 278 22.13 -4.95 -4.22
CA GLN A 278 20.96 -5.43 -4.96
C GLN A 278 19.88 -5.97 -4.02
N GLU A 279 20.22 -6.28 -2.77
CA GLU A 279 19.31 -6.83 -1.75
C GLU A 279 18.40 -5.78 -1.09
N THR A 280 17.93 -4.81 -1.88
CA THR A 280 16.96 -3.79 -1.43
C THR A 280 15.57 -4.40 -1.24
N GLU A 281 14.74 -3.80 -0.38
CA GLU A 281 13.37 -4.28 -0.12
C GLU A 281 12.46 -4.29 -1.36
N VAL A 282 12.71 -3.38 -2.29
CA VAL A 282 11.97 -3.32 -3.57
C VAL A 282 12.28 -4.53 -4.44
N VAL A 283 13.46 -5.14 -4.31
CA VAL A 283 13.87 -6.33 -5.07
C VAL A 283 13.57 -7.62 -4.31
N LEU A 284 13.89 -7.65 -3.02
CA LEU A 284 13.82 -8.82 -2.17
C LEU A 284 12.87 -8.61 -1.01
N TYR A 285 11.92 -9.52 -0.85
CA TYR A 285 11.03 -9.57 0.29
C TYR A 285 11.43 -10.69 1.25
N LYS A 286 11.58 -10.33 2.53
CA LYS A 286 12.01 -11.25 3.60
C LYS A 286 10.86 -11.73 4.49
N GLY A 287 9.68 -11.12 4.35
CA GLY A 287 8.48 -11.41 5.13
C GLY A 287 7.80 -10.14 5.68
N PRO A 288 6.59 -10.24 6.22
CA PRO A 288 5.85 -9.09 6.74
C PRO A 288 6.40 -8.64 8.08
N VAL A 289 6.24 -7.34 8.36
CA VAL A 289 6.71 -6.69 9.59
C VAL A 289 5.54 -6.06 10.33
N GLY A 290 5.60 -6.08 11.65
CA GLY A 290 4.80 -5.27 12.56
C GLY A 290 5.73 -4.43 13.44
N ILE A 291 5.29 -3.24 13.83
CA ILE A 291 6.04 -2.33 14.69
C ILE A 291 5.09 -1.65 15.67
N LEU A 292 5.51 -1.55 16.93
CA LEU A 292 4.81 -0.76 17.93
C LEU A 292 5.78 -0.21 18.98
N ARG A 293 5.67 1.09 19.27
CA ARG A 293 6.23 1.68 20.48
C ARG A 293 5.32 1.40 21.66
N ALA A 294 5.83 0.85 22.76
CA ALA A 294 4.99 0.38 23.86
C ALA A 294 4.17 1.50 24.52
N SER A 295 4.69 2.71 24.63
CA SER A 295 3.90 3.85 25.13
C SER A 295 2.71 4.23 24.23
N HIS A 296 2.70 3.78 22.98
CA HIS A 296 1.60 3.99 22.01
C HIS A 296 0.59 2.83 21.97
N ARG A 297 0.66 1.88 22.92
CA ARG A 297 -0.15 0.63 22.93
C ARG A 297 -1.67 0.79 23.05
N ALA A 298 -2.19 1.99 23.27
CA ALA A 298 -3.63 2.21 23.34
C ALA A 298 -4.33 1.72 22.05
N ILE A 299 -5.51 1.13 22.18
CA ILE A 299 -6.30 0.58 21.06
C ILE A 299 -7.68 1.23 21.06
N ASP A 300 -8.13 1.68 19.89
CA ASP A 300 -9.53 2.01 19.65
C ASP A 300 -10.17 0.89 18.82
N GLU A 301 -10.85 -0.02 19.51
CA GLU A 301 -11.46 -1.20 18.91
C GLU A 301 -12.57 -0.88 17.89
N VAL A 302 -13.21 0.29 18.02
CA VAL A 302 -14.26 0.72 17.08
C VAL A 302 -13.65 1.15 15.75
N ARG A 303 -12.41 1.65 15.77
CA ARG A 303 -11.66 2.07 14.58
C ARG A 303 -10.76 0.98 14.00
N SER A 304 -10.59 -0.15 14.69
CA SER A 304 -9.88 -1.32 14.16
C SER A 304 -10.59 -1.82 12.90
N MET A 305 -9.89 -1.85 11.77
CA MET A 305 -10.46 -2.35 10.50
C MET A 305 -10.64 -3.88 10.52
N HIS A 306 -9.98 -4.57 11.45
CA HIS A 306 -10.05 -6.02 11.62
C HIS A 306 -9.61 -6.41 13.06
N PRO A 307 -10.15 -7.49 13.67
CA PRO A 307 -9.74 -7.95 15.01
C PRO A 307 -8.24 -8.28 15.18
N HIS A 308 -7.56 -8.58 14.07
CA HIS A 308 -6.13 -8.85 14.01
C HIS A 308 -5.31 -7.69 13.42
N TRP A 309 -5.91 -6.52 13.27
CA TRP A 309 -5.23 -5.29 12.89
C TRP A 309 -5.72 -4.14 13.78
N PRO A 310 -5.19 -4.04 15.01
CA PRO A 310 -5.65 -3.05 15.98
C PRO A 310 -5.37 -1.63 15.50
N PHE A 311 -6.33 -0.73 15.73
CA PHE A 311 -6.11 0.69 15.50
C PHE A 311 -5.49 1.33 16.75
N HIS A 312 -4.22 1.73 16.65
CA HIS A 312 -3.55 2.54 17.65
C HIS A 312 -3.77 4.03 17.37
N PRO A 313 -4.40 4.80 18.28
CA PRO A 313 -4.68 6.22 18.02
C PRO A 313 -3.44 7.10 17.95
N HIS A 314 -2.39 6.76 18.71
CA HIS A 314 -1.16 7.54 18.84
C HIS A 314 -1.37 8.99 19.33
N GLU A 315 -2.46 9.25 20.07
CA GLU A 315 -2.82 10.60 20.56
C GLU A 315 -2.12 10.97 21.88
N ARG A 316 -1.55 9.98 22.58
CA ARG A 316 -0.79 10.14 23.82
C ARG A 316 0.26 9.06 23.98
N GLU A 317 1.22 9.32 24.86
CA GLU A 317 2.20 8.33 25.33
C GLU A 317 1.84 7.89 26.75
N ASP A 318 1.54 6.62 26.93
CA ASP A 318 1.38 5.98 28.24
C ASP A 318 2.69 5.27 28.59
N LYS A 319 3.70 5.98 29.13
CA LYS A 319 5.03 5.39 29.46
C LYS A 319 4.90 4.12 30.32
N VAL A 320 5.88 3.23 30.17
CA VAL A 320 5.93 1.93 30.83
C VAL A 320 6.98 2.00 31.95
N PRO A 321 6.61 1.97 33.23
CA PRO A 321 7.59 1.98 34.31
C PRO A 321 8.66 0.87 34.13
N PRO A 322 9.94 1.16 34.40
CA PRO A 322 10.99 0.15 34.23
C PRO A 322 10.69 -1.14 34.99
N GLY A 323 10.81 -2.28 34.29
CA GLY A 323 10.51 -3.62 34.77
C GLY A 323 9.02 -4.01 34.75
N GLU A 324 8.11 -3.09 34.44
CA GLU A 324 6.69 -3.38 34.32
C GLU A 324 6.40 -4.18 33.04
N VAL A 325 5.64 -5.27 33.19
CA VAL A 325 5.18 -6.09 32.05
C VAL A 325 3.89 -5.49 31.49
N VAL A 326 3.93 -5.08 30.23
CA VAL A 326 2.77 -4.56 29.49
C VAL A 326 2.39 -5.48 28.34
N ARG A 327 1.10 -5.51 27.98
CA ARG A 327 0.59 -6.22 26.81
C ARG A 327 0.65 -5.32 25.57
N LEU A 328 1.17 -5.86 24.48
CA LEU A 328 1.31 -5.24 23.17
C LEU A 328 0.59 -6.10 22.13
N ASP A 329 -0.47 -5.56 21.55
CA ASP A 329 -1.15 -6.14 20.39
C ASP A 329 -0.59 -5.49 19.13
N ILE A 330 0.33 -6.15 18.44
CA ILE A 330 1.06 -5.61 17.29
C ILE A 330 0.46 -6.19 16.00
N GLY A 331 -0.19 -5.35 15.20
CA GLY A 331 -0.59 -5.71 13.84
C GLY A 331 0.66 -5.98 12.98
N ILE A 332 0.72 -7.15 12.36
CA ILE A 332 1.77 -7.49 11.39
C ILE A 332 1.17 -7.41 9.99
N TRP A 333 1.90 -6.85 9.03
CA TRP A 333 1.35 -6.67 7.68
C TRP A 333 0.79 -7.97 7.10
N ALA A 334 -0.26 -7.82 6.30
CA ALA A 334 -0.90 -8.95 5.67
C ALA A 334 0.10 -9.73 4.82
N LEU A 335 -0.04 -11.05 4.82
CA LEU A 335 0.76 -11.95 4.01
C LEU A 335 -0.11 -12.90 3.22
N GLY A 336 0.47 -13.49 2.19
CA GLY A 336 -0.05 -14.64 1.47
C GLY A 336 1.12 -15.52 1.06
N VAL A 337 1.37 -16.58 1.82
CA VAL A 337 2.54 -17.45 1.68
C VAL A 337 2.11 -18.92 1.72
N GLU A 338 2.65 -19.72 0.80
CA GLU A 338 2.58 -21.18 0.85
C GLU A 338 3.85 -21.74 1.51
N PHE A 339 3.71 -22.56 2.53
CA PHE A 339 4.76 -23.33 3.18
C PHE A 339 4.59 -24.80 2.78
N GLU A 340 5.60 -25.42 2.19
CA GLU A 340 5.61 -26.85 1.88
C GLU A 340 5.86 -27.68 3.14
N ALA A 341 5.46 -28.96 3.12
CA ALA A 341 5.74 -29.87 4.23
C ALA A 341 7.25 -29.89 4.58
N GLY A 342 7.56 -29.65 5.85
CA GLY A 342 8.91 -29.51 6.40
C GLY A 342 9.49 -28.10 6.38
N GLU A 343 8.87 -27.14 5.65
CA GLU A 343 9.24 -25.73 5.76
C GLU A 343 8.65 -25.14 7.06
N SER A 344 9.24 -24.05 7.54
CA SER A 344 8.88 -23.47 8.85
C SER A 344 8.49 -22.00 8.75
N VAL A 345 7.61 -21.58 9.65
CA VAL A 345 7.40 -20.18 9.99
C VAL A 345 8.25 -19.83 11.21
N ARG A 346 8.97 -18.71 11.15
CA ARG A 346 9.71 -18.15 12.29
C ARG A 346 9.23 -16.74 12.58
N VAL A 347 8.86 -16.47 13.83
CA VAL A 347 8.61 -15.10 14.31
C VAL A 347 9.86 -14.59 15.00
N VAL A 348 10.34 -13.42 14.60
CA VAL A 348 11.48 -12.75 15.22
C VAL A 348 11.00 -11.48 15.91
N VAL A 349 11.35 -11.32 17.18
CA VAL A 349 11.12 -10.11 17.99
C VAL A 349 12.45 -9.40 18.19
N SER A 350 12.47 -8.08 17.99
CA SER A 350 13.69 -7.24 17.98
C SER A 350 13.37 -5.83 18.47
N GLY A 351 14.36 -5.18 19.09
CA GLY A 351 14.33 -3.75 19.42
C GLY A 351 14.74 -2.85 18.24
N GLN A 352 15.21 -3.45 17.15
CA GLN A 352 15.71 -2.77 15.97
C GLN A 352 14.92 -3.12 14.71
N SER A 353 14.85 -2.15 13.80
CA SER A 353 14.22 -2.30 12.50
C SER A 353 14.88 -3.41 11.68
N PHE A 354 14.04 -4.23 11.06
CA PHE A 354 14.47 -5.24 10.10
C PHE A 354 14.70 -4.69 8.69
N ALA A 355 14.49 -3.37 8.50
CA ALA A 355 14.55 -2.76 7.19
C ALA A 355 15.96 -2.88 6.59
N GLY A 356 16.04 -3.46 5.40
CA GLY A 356 17.23 -3.34 4.56
C GLY A 356 17.27 -1.94 3.94
N GLY A 357 18.46 -1.42 3.60
CA GLY A 357 18.57 -0.09 2.98
C GLY A 357 17.65 0.04 1.76
N ASN A 358 16.56 0.81 1.91
CA ASN A 358 15.69 1.21 0.81
C ASN A 358 16.22 2.55 0.28
N PRO A 359 16.50 2.72 -1.03
CA PRO A 359 16.92 3.98 -1.63
C PRO A 359 16.09 5.22 -1.22
N GLU A 360 14.82 5.02 -0.89
CA GLU A 360 13.88 6.07 -0.49
C GLU A 360 13.88 6.35 1.02
N THR A 361 14.35 5.41 1.84
CA THR A 361 14.56 5.58 3.28
C THR A 361 16.03 5.73 3.67
N THR A 362 16.96 5.57 2.71
CA THR A 362 18.43 5.62 2.91
C THR A 362 18.99 7.00 3.24
N ASP A 363 18.16 8.03 3.42
CA ASP A 363 18.65 9.11 4.28
C ASP A 363 18.75 8.48 5.68
N ARG A 364 19.98 8.27 6.16
CA ARG A 364 20.37 7.85 7.53
C ARG A 364 19.83 8.79 8.63
N ARG A 365 18.76 9.52 8.33
CA ARG A 365 18.05 10.55 9.08
C ARG A 365 16.55 10.29 9.16
N LEU A 366 15.98 9.30 8.47
CA LEU A 366 14.65 8.80 8.86
C LEU A 366 14.76 7.86 10.07
N ASP A 367 15.95 7.33 10.33
CA ASP A 367 16.31 6.64 11.58
C ASP A 367 16.52 7.59 12.77
N THR A 368 16.33 8.92 12.61
CA THR A 368 16.20 9.84 13.77
C THR A 368 14.78 9.78 14.35
N PHE A 369 14.24 8.58 14.53
CA PHE A 369 13.32 8.41 15.64
C PHE A 369 14.15 8.60 16.91
N SER A 370 13.65 9.34 17.89
CA SER A 370 14.10 9.15 19.26
C SER A 370 13.83 7.68 19.57
N THR A 371 14.84 6.82 19.46
CA THR A 371 14.70 5.41 19.78
C THR A 371 14.32 5.29 21.25
N ALA A 372 13.25 4.54 21.52
CA ALA A 372 12.91 4.12 22.86
C ALA A 372 13.63 2.80 23.22
N ALA A 373 14.21 2.12 22.22
CA ALA A 373 15.07 0.96 22.47
C ALA A 373 16.29 1.39 23.27
N GLY A 374 16.52 0.66 24.35
CA GLY A 374 17.62 0.81 25.29
C GLY A 374 17.59 -0.33 26.29
N GLY A 375 18.73 -0.96 26.54
CA GLY A 375 18.86 -2.04 27.51
C GLY A 375 18.20 -3.37 27.15
N THR A 376 17.98 -4.21 28.17
CA THR A 376 17.49 -5.59 28.00
C THR A 376 15.96 -5.64 27.98
N GLU A 377 15.41 -5.87 26.79
CA GLU A 377 13.98 -6.13 26.59
C GLU A 377 13.69 -7.60 26.86
N SER A 378 12.58 -7.86 27.55
CA SER A 378 12.22 -9.19 28.04
C SER A 378 10.79 -9.55 27.65
N VAL A 379 10.60 -10.78 27.18
CA VAL A 379 9.30 -11.36 26.82
C VAL A 379 9.01 -12.50 27.79
N PRO A 380 7.95 -12.40 28.63
CA PRO A 380 7.42 -13.57 29.31
C PRO A 380 6.77 -14.53 28.31
N VAL A 381 7.24 -15.76 28.35
CA VAL A 381 6.91 -16.89 27.48
C VAL A 381 6.25 -17.98 28.34
N GLY A 382 5.23 -18.69 27.82
CA GLY A 382 4.37 -19.57 28.63
C GLY A 382 3.10 -18.89 29.20
N ARG A 383 2.64 -17.82 28.56
CA ARG A 383 1.34 -17.12 28.80
C ARG A 383 0.54 -17.03 27.48
N GLU A 384 -0.52 -16.20 27.44
CA GLU A 384 -1.25 -15.78 26.22
C GLU A 384 -0.39 -15.04 25.16
N THR A 385 0.94 -15.05 25.28
CA THR A 385 1.88 -14.53 24.26
C THR A 385 1.80 -15.42 23.02
N ALA A 386 1.25 -14.90 21.93
CA ALA A 386 0.96 -15.70 20.73
C ALA A 386 1.14 -14.92 19.42
N LEU A 387 1.57 -15.64 18.40
CA LEU A 387 1.38 -15.26 17.00
C LEU A 387 0.02 -15.78 16.54
N VAL A 388 -0.83 -14.91 16.02
CA VAL A 388 -2.08 -15.30 15.37
C VAL A 388 -1.88 -15.33 13.85
N CYS A 389 -2.01 -16.51 13.26
CA CYS A 389 -1.83 -16.73 11.82
C CYS A 389 -3.13 -17.11 11.10
N ALA A 390 -3.33 -16.49 9.94
CA ALA A 390 -4.49 -16.69 9.06
C ALA A 390 -4.32 -17.95 8.18
N HIS A 391 -4.69 -19.12 8.67
CA HIS A 391 -4.59 -20.37 7.90
C HIS A 391 -5.72 -20.47 6.88
N ILE A 392 -5.39 -20.85 5.65
CA ILE A 392 -6.38 -21.10 4.60
C ILE A 392 -6.40 -22.59 4.27
N PRO A 393 -7.46 -23.33 4.66
CA PRO A 393 -7.69 -24.68 4.19
C PRO A 393 -7.80 -24.74 2.65
N PRO A 394 -7.48 -25.89 2.02
CA PRO A 394 -7.72 -26.07 0.59
C PRO A 394 -9.18 -25.73 0.26
N ALA A 395 -9.41 -24.98 -0.82
CA ALA A 395 -10.75 -24.80 -1.33
C ALA A 395 -11.32 -26.19 -1.66
N THR A 396 -12.52 -26.51 -1.18
CA THR A 396 -13.24 -27.70 -1.64
C THR A 396 -13.34 -27.60 -3.15
N ALA A 397 -12.81 -28.59 -3.86
CA ALA A 397 -12.73 -28.57 -5.31
C ALA A 397 -14.13 -28.35 -5.90
N VAL A 398 -14.40 -27.14 -6.39
CA VAL A 398 -15.50 -26.91 -7.31
C VAL A 398 -15.02 -27.46 -8.64
N SER A 399 -15.71 -28.50 -9.11
CA SER A 399 -15.38 -29.23 -10.34
C SER A 399 -15.00 -28.27 -11.47
N PRO A 400 -13.88 -28.48 -12.18
CA PRO A 400 -13.52 -27.62 -13.30
C PRO A 400 -14.61 -27.75 -14.37
N PHE A 401 -15.33 -26.66 -14.63
CA PHE A 401 -16.12 -26.55 -15.85
C PHE A 401 -15.14 -26.63 -17.02
N LEU A 402 -15.16 -27.77 -17.70
CA LEU A 402 -14.47 -28.00 -18.97
C LEU A 402 -14.89 -26.89 -19.95
N HIS A 403 -13.93 -26.10 -20.39
CA HIS A 403 -14.05 -25.32 -21.62
C HIS A 403 -14.15 -26.30 -22.80
N ALA A 404 -15.39 -26.71 -23.12
CA ALA A 404 -15.66 -27.40 -24.36
C ALA A 404 -15.72 -26.37 -25.49
N SER A 405 -14.69 -26.37 -26.35
CA SER A 405 -14.81 -25.77 -27.68
C SER A 405 -15.83 -26.57 -28.48
N SER A 406 -16.91 -25.95 -28.96
CA SER A 406 -17.75 -26.56 -29.99
C SER A 406 -17.94 -25.59 -31.15
N ARG A 407 -17.25 -25.91 -32.25
CA ARG A 407 -17.56 -25.42 -33.59
C ARG A 407 -18.97 -25.90 -33.98
N GLY A 408 -19.82 -24.95 -34.36
CA GLY A 408 -20.89 -25.03 -35.37
C GLY A 408 -21.91 -26.17 -35.33
N ARG A 409 -23.19 -25.80 -35.16
CA ARG A 409 -24.25 -26.09 -36.16
C ARG A 409 -25.50 -25.26 -35.88
N VAL A 410 -26.02 -24.68 -36.96
CA VAL A 410 -27.29 -23.97 -37.05
C VAL A 410 -28.45 -24.95 -36.90
N ALA A 411 -29.45 -24.62 -36.08
CA ALA A 411 -30.80 -25.19 -36.15
C ALA A 411 -31.84 -24.16 -35.66
N THR A 412 -32.92 -24.05 -36.43
CA THR A 412 -34.06 -23.13 -36.34
C THR A 412 -34.97 -23.37 -35.11
N PRO A 413 -35.74 -22.37 -34.65
CA PRO A 413 -36.60 -22.53 -33.47
C PRO A 413 -37.98 -23.08 -33.84
N ALA A 414 -38.41 -24.13 -33.13
CA ALA A 414 -39.79 -24.61 -33.12
C ALA A 414 -40.53 -24.08 -31.88
N GLN A 415 -41.76 -23.63 -32.12
CA GLN A 415 -42.71 -23.07 -31.17
C GLN A 415 -43.11 -24.06 -30.08
N ALA A 416 -43.28 -23.58 -28.85
CA ALA A 416 -44.11 -24.24 -27.85
C ALA A 416 -44.92 -23.20 -27.07
N VAL A 417 -46.22 -23.21 -27.34
CA VAL A 417 -47.29 -22.48 -26.67
C VAL A 417 -47.55 -23.12 -25.31
N ARG A 418 -47.62 -22.34 -24.23
CA ARG A 418 -48.49 -22.64 -23.09
C ARG A 418 -49.14 -21.37 -22.54
N ARG A 419 -50.48 -21.42 -22.54
CA ARG A 419 -51.40 -20.46 -21.92
C ARG A 419 -51.40 -20.64 -20.40
N GLY A 420 -51.52 -19.54 -19.66
CA GLY A 420 -51.83 -19.50 -18.23
C GLY A 420 -52.31 -18.11 -17.85
N THR A 421 -53.60 -17.99 -17.60
CA THR A 421 -54.41 -16.79 -17.34
C THR A 421 -54.36 -16.37 -15.87
N ALA A 422 -54.24 -15.05 -15.58
CA ALA A 422 -54.96 -14.36 -14.50
C ALA A 422 -54.77 -12.82 -14.57
N SER A 423 -55.88 -12.12 -14.35
CA SER A 423 -56.15 -10.67 -14.48
C SER A 423 -55.70 -9.85 -13.24
N PRO A 424 -55.63 -8.50 -13.31
CA PRO A 424 -54.96 -7.65 -12.33
C PRO A 424 -55.91 -7.16 -11.23
N ARG A 425 -55.33 -6.68 -10.12
CA ARG A 425 -56.02 -5.87 -9.11
C ARG A 425 -55.40 -4.48 -9.06
N GLU A 426 -56.22 -3.48 -9.32
CA GLU A 426 -55.94 -2.06 -9.10
C GLU A 426 -56.51 -1.57 -7.75
N VAL A 427 -56.04 -0.36 -7.36
CA VAL A 427 -56.67 0.71 -6.55
C VAL A 427 -56.40 0.69 -5.02
N PRO A 428 -56.22 1.85 -4.30
CA PRO A 428 -56.14 3.28 -4.71
C PRO A 428 -54.93 4.09 -4.18
N LEU A 429 -54.74 5.26 -4.82
CA LEU A 429 -54.08 6.46 -4.28
C LEU A 429 -54.75 6.98 -2.99
N ALA A 430 -53.94 7.44 -2.04
CA ALA A 430 -54.33 8.48 -1.08
C ALA A 430 -53.31 9.63 -1.14
N VAL A 431 -53.81 10.82 -1.45
CA VAL A 431 -53.10 12.10 -1.47
C VAL A 431 -53.32 12.77 -0.13
N THR A 432 -52.25 13.14 0.58
CA THR A 432 -52.26 14.21 1.57
C THR A 432 -51.02 15.09 1.41
N ARG A 433 -51.27 16.40 1.42
CA ARG A 433 -50.40 17.50 1.00
C ARG A 433 -50.02 18.33 2.22
N ALA A 434 -48.73 18.49 2.51
CA ALA A 434 -48.08 19.62 3.22
C ALA A 434 -46.62 19.19 3.54
N GLY A 435 -45.53 19.93 3.28
CA GLY A 435 -45.32 21.24 2.68
C GLY A 435 -43.87 21.30 2.17
N LEU A 436 -43.67 22.01 1.05
CA LEU A 436 -42.40 22.17 0.35
C LEU A 436 -41.42 23.09 1.11
N GLN A 437 -40.16 22.66 1.19
CA GLN A 437 -38.99 23.53 0.95
C GLN A 437 -37.97 22.73 0.14
N THR A 438 -38.17 22.68 -1.18
CA THR A 438 -37.18 22.14 -2.13
C THR A 438 -36.33 23.29 -2.63
N GLY A 439 -35.08 23.36 -2.17
CA GLY A 439 -34.02 24.10 -2.85
C GLY A 439 -33.64 23.38 -4.14
N VAL A 440 -34.16 23.86 -5.26
CA VAL A 440 -33.79 23.38 -6.60
C VAL A 440 -32.35 23.80 -6.88
N ALA A 441 -31.40 22.86 -6.82
CA ALA A 441 -30.08 23.06 -7.39
C ALA A 441 -30.23 23.02 -8.92
N CYS A 442 -30.31 24.21 -9.52
CA CYS A 442 -30.24 24.38 -10.96
C CYS A 442 -28.87 23.91 -11.45
N CYS A 443 -28.82 22.76 -12.11
CA CYS A 443 -27.62 22.25 -12.77
C CYS A 443 -27.38 23.12 -14.02
N MET A 444 -26.62 24.21 -13.88
CA MET A 444 -26.16 24.96 -15.06
C MET A 444 -25.19 24.07 -15.86
N ARG A 445 -25.62 23.64 -17.05
CA ARG A 445 -24.73 23.10 -18.08
C ARG A 445 -23.90 24.25 -18.64
N ALA A 446 -22.67 24.42 -18.16
CA ALA A 446 -21.70 25.26 -18.87
C ALA A 446 -21.18 24.51 -20.10
N ARG A 447 -21.46 25.02 -21.30
CA ARG A 447 -20.76 24.63 -22.53
C ARG A 447 -19.51 25.49 -22.65
N LEU A 448 -18.33 24.89 -22.54
CA LEU A 448 -17.09 25.53 -22.98
C LEU A 448 -16.78 25.04 -24.40
N THR A 449 -16.98 25.91 -25.38
CA THR A 449 -16.57 25.66 -26.76
C THR A 449 -15.13 26.15 -26.91
N VAL A 450 -14.16 25.24 -27.00
CA VAL A 450 -12.79 25.60 -27.40
C VAL A 450 -12.73 25.54 -28.92
N THR A 451 -12.74 26.71 -29.58
CA THR A 451 -12.48 26.80 -31.01
C THR A 451 -10.97 26.86 -31.27
N SER A 452 -10.36 25.78 -31.78
CA SER A 452 -9.05 25.88 -32.43
C SER A 452 -9.25 26.35 -33.86
N HIS A 453 -8.72 27.53 -34.21
CA HIS A 453 -8.60 27.95 -35.61
C HIS A 453 -7.43 27.22 -36.28
N ALA A 454 -7.59 25.92 -36.46
CA ALA A 454 -6.82 25.10 -37.39
C ALA A 454 -7.55 23.75 -37.53
N MET A 455 -8.11 23.53 -38.72
CA MET A 455 -8.79 22.30 -39.17
C MET A 455 -10.11 21.93 -38.46
N GLY A 456 -11.23 22.23 -39.13
CA GLY A 456 -12.58 22.01 -38.65
C GLY A 456 -12.97 20.55 -38.46
N ARG A 457 -12.80 20.03 -37.24
CA ARG A 457 -13.57 18.90 -36.70
C ARG A 457 -13.91 19.18 -35.23
N SER A 458 -15.20 19.24 -34.90
CA SER A 458 -15.66 19.34 -33.51
C SER A 458 -15.63 17.96 -32.85
N LEU A 459 -14.86 17.80 -31.79
CA LEU A 459 -14.93 16.66 -30.87
C LEU A 459 -15.74 17.09 -29.65
N GLU A 460 -16.92 16.51 -29.46
CA GLU A 460 -17.65 16.63 -28.19
C GLU A 460 -16.95 15.75 -27.14
N ARG A 461 -16.43 16.36 -26.07
CA ARG A 461 -15.95 15.63 -24.89
C ARG A 461 -16.75 16.09 -23.67
N ARG A 462 -17.30 15.13 -22.92
CA ARG A 462 -17.97 15.38 -21.63
C ARG A 462 -16.90 15.37 -20.54
N PHE A 463 -16.88 16.41 -19.71
CA PHE A 463 -16.01 16.49 -18.54
C PHE A 463 -16.85 16.39 -17.27
N CYS A 464 -16.40 15.59 -16.31
CA CYS A 464 -16.87 15.67 -14.93
C CYS A 464 -15.95 16.64 -14.18
N VAL A 465 -16.52 17.73 -13.68
CA VAL A 465 -15.86 18.67 -12.76
C VAL A 465 -16.60 18.56 -11.43
N VAL A 466 -15.88 18.20 -10.37
CA VAL A 466 -16.40 18.24 -8.99
C VAL A 466 -16.11 19.65 -8.43
N PRO A 467 -17.10 20.41 -7.94
CA PRO A 467 -16.87 21.77 -7.47
C PRO A 467 -16.37 21.79 -6.02
N GLU A 468 -15.29 22.52 -5.76
CA GLU A 468 -14.91 22.95 -4.41
C GLU A 468 -15.65 24.24 -3.98
N GLY A 469 -15.76 24.39 -2.67
CA GLY A 469 -16.59 25.33 -1.91
C GLY A 469 -16.56 26.80 -2.33
N ARG A 470 -17.74 27.43 -2.21
CA ARG A 470 -17.96 28.87 -2.29
C ARG A 470 -17.18 29.62 -1.19
N PHE A 471 -16.45 30.65 -1.58
CA PHE A 471 -16.27 31.85 -0.75
C PHE A 471 -16.83 33.06 -1.52
N THR A 472 -17.66 33.83 -0.82
CA THR A 472 -18.42 34.97 -1.32
C THR A 472 -17.52 36.13 -1.74
N THR A 473 -17.76 36.65 -2.94
CA THR A 473 -17.22 37.91 -3.43
C THR A 473 -17.91 39.09 -2.75
N ALA A 474 -17.12 40.01 -2.21
CA ALA A 474 -17.57 41.33 -1.77
C ALA A 474 -18.09 42.16 -2.96
N ALA A 475 -19.07 43.03 -2.68
CA ALA A 475 -19.37 44.22 -3.46
C ALA A 475 -19.67 45.39 -2.49
N PRO A 476 -19.44 46.66 -2.91
CA PRO A 476 -19.20 47.78 -2.01
C PRO A 476 -20.46 48.62 -1.71
N ASP A 477 -20.25 49.59 -0.79
CA ASP A 477 -20.99 50.84 -0.52
C ASP A 477 -21.79 50.91 0.79
N GLY A 478 -21.34 51.82 1.66
CA GLY A 478 -22.22 52.84 2.23
C GLY A 478 -22.51 52.84 3.75
N ALA A 479 -21.78 53.72 4.45
CA ALA A 479 -22.18 54.54 5.61
C ALA A 479 -22.21 53.97 7.05
N HIS A 480 -21.31 54.56 7.89
CA HIS A 480 -21.46 55.07 9.28
C HIS A 480 -22.01 54.12 10.39
N THR A 481 -21.48 54.01 11.62
CA THR A 481 -20.62 54.82 12.51
C THR A 481 -20.18 53.97 13.72
N ASP A 482 -18.99 54.28 14.24
CA ASP A 482 -18.49 54.25 15.63
C ASP A 482 -18.51 52.98 16.51
N GLY A 483 -17.32 52.70 17.07
CA GLY A 483 -17.12 51.81 18.23
C GLY A 483 -15.70 51.23 18.29
N ALA A 484 -14.81 51.90 19.03
CA ALA A 484 -13.37 51.66 19.13
C ALA A 484 -12.95 50.45 20.01
N GLU A 485 -11.62 50.25 20.03
CA GLU A 485 -10.78 49.39 20.91
C GLU A 485 -10.47 47.97 20.40
N SER A 486 -9.24 47.46 20.39
CA SER A 486 -7.89 48.02 20.53
C SER A 486 -6.90 47.00 19.93
N CYS A 487 -5.77 47.50 19.45
CA CYS A 487 -4.74 46.80 18.69
C CYS A 487 -3.66 46.23 19.62
N ALA A 488 -3.17 45.02 19.37
CA ALA A 488 -1.88 44.55 19.88
C ALA A 488 -1.15 43.75 18.79
N THR A 489 -0.26 44.43 18.09
CA THR A 489 0.74 43.93 17.16
C THR A 489 1.87 43.21 17.90
N VAL A 490 2.27 42.03 17.43
CA VAL A 490 3.57 41.42 17.76
C VAL A 490 4.39 41.41 16.46
N GLU A 491 5.45 42.20 16.45
CA GLU A 491 6.40 42.35 15.35
C GLU A 491 7.21 41.06 15.15
N GLY A 492 7.20 40.54 13.93
CA GLY A 492 8.07 39.44 13.51
C GLY A 492 9.46 39.95 13.16
N THR A 493 10.47 39.42 13.83
CA THR A 493 11.89 39.67 13.56
C THR A 493 12.26 39.11 12.18
N ARG A 494 12.67 40.00 11.28
CA ARG A 494 13.16 39.69 9.93
C ARG A 494 14.66 39.37 10.04
N ILE A 495 15.06 38.14 9.72
CA ILE A 495 16.47 37.79 9.52
C ILE A 495 16.75 37.93 8.02
N GLU A 496 17.42 39.01 7.65
CA GLU A 496 17.99 39.21 6.31
C GLU A 496 19.40 38.57 6.28
N HIS A 497 19.64 37.68 5.33
CA HIS A 497 20.98 37.26 4.95
C HIS A 497 21.35 37.95 3.63
N ASP A 498 22.32 38.86 3.72
CA ASP A 498 22.98 39.53 2.61
C ASP A 498 23.76 38.54 1.74
N TYR A 499 23.52 38.58 0.42
CA TYR A 499 24.47 38.13 -0.60
C TYR A 499 24.77 39.32 -1.52
N PRO A 500 26.05 39.65 -1.80
CA PRO A 500 26.39 40.77 -2.66
C PRO A 500 26.08 40.45 -4.13
N LEU A 501 25.20 41.26 -4.73
CA LEU A 501 24.96 41.32 -6.16
C LEU A 501 26.03 42.18 -6.83
N ASP A 502 26.88 41.58 -7.67
CA ASP A 502 27.67 42.33 -8.62
C ASP A 502 26.94 42.40 -9.98
N ARG A 503 26.74 43.62 -10.46
CA ARG A 503 26.02 43.96 -11.69
C ARG A 503 27.01 44.04 -12.85
N LYS A 504 26.96 43.11 -13.80
CA LYS A 504 27.16 43.41 -15.23
C LYS A 504 26.18 42.60 -16.07
N GLY A 505 25.34 43.31 -16.82
CA GLY A 505 24.29 42.74 -17.66
C GLY A 505 24.81 42.20 -18.98
N SER A 506 24.07 41.22 -19.52
CA SER A 506 23.84 41.03 -20.96
C SER A 506 22.76 39.96 -21.12
N ALA A 507 21.79 40.23 -21.98
CA ALA A 507 20.67 39.35 -22.29
C ALA A 507 21.11 38.19 -23.20
N ALA A 508 20.70 36.96 -22.89
CA ALA A 508 20.46 35.89 -23.86
C ALA A 508 19.73 34.72 -23.18
N GLY A 509 18.73 34.15 -23.86
CA GLY A 509 17.88 33.08 -23.35
C GLY A 509 18.64 31.78 -23.06
N LEU A 510 18.14 31.03 -22.09
CA LEU A 510 18.65 29.71 -21.72
C LEU A 510 17.54 28.67 -21.84
N GLY A 511 17.56 27.96 -22.96
CA GLY A 511 17.02 26.61 -23.07
C GLY A 511 17.94 25.66 -22.29
N ILE A 512 17.34 24.79 -21.49
CA ILE A 512 18.06 23.78 -20.73
C ILE A 512 18.34 22.61 -21.68
N LYS A 513 19.59 22.49 -22.12
CA LYS A 513 20.13 21.26 -22.74
C LYS A 513 20.63 20.33 -21.63
N CYS A 514 20.19 19.09 -21.69
CA CYS A 514 20.71 17.97 -20.91
C CYS A 514 22.13 17.63 -21.41
N HIS A 515 23.11 17.56 -20.52
CA HIS A 515 24.43 17.03 -20.85
C HIS A 515 24.48 15.53 -20.55
N GLY A 516 24.63 14.74 -21.62
CA GLY A 516 25.18 13.39 -21.57
C GLY A 516 26.70 13.44 -21.43
N VAL A 517 27.26 12.40 -20.82
CA VAL A 517 28.68 12.25 -20.55
C VAL A 517 29.22 11.10 -21.40
N GLU A 518 30.04 11.47 -22.39
CA GLU A 518 31.08 10.72 -23.13
C GLU A 518 32.08 11.80 -23.53
N GLU A 519 33.40 11.69 -23.58
CA GLU A 519 34.46 10.72 -23.29
C GLU A 519 35.72 11.62 -23.33
N GLU A 520 36.75 11.43 -22.50
CA GLU A 520 38.10 11.92 -22.84
C GLU A 520 39.15 10.85 -22.53
N LYS A 521 39.62 10.21 -23.61
CA LYS A 521 40.85 9.45 -23.70
C LYS A 521 41.90 10.36 -24.34
N GLU A 522 43.01 10.59 -23.66
CA GLU A 522 44.28 10.95 -24.30
C GLU A 522 45.26 9.78 -24.21
N LYS A 523 45.87 9.46 -25.34
CA LYS A 523 46.94 8.48 -25.55
C LYS A 523 48.27 9.22 -25.62
N GLU A 524 49.33 8.61 -25.08
CA GLU A 524 50.74 8.52 -25.54
C GLU A 524 51.56 8.09 -24.30
N LYS A 525 52.50 7.13 -24.27
CA LYS A 525 53.30 6.36 -25.24
C LYS A 525 53.82 5.10 -24.53
N GLU A 526 54.05 4.03 -25.30
CA GLU A 526 54.87 2.88 -24.92
C GLU A 526 56.34 3.28 -24.73
N GLU A 527 57.01 2.73 -23.71
CA GLU A 527 58.36 2.17 -23.92
C GLU A 527 58.67 1.09 -22.87
N GLU A 528 58.91 -0.10 -23.40
CA GLU A 528 59.33 -1.34 -22.76
C GLU A 528 60.84 -1.30 -22.48
N LYS A 529 61.29 -1.61 -21.24
CA LYS A 529 62.58 -2.27 -20.94
C LYS A 529 62.87 -2.47 -19.43
N HIS A 530 63.13 -3.75 -19.09
CA HIS A 530 64.02 -4.28 -18.01
C HIS A 530 63.51 -4.06 -16.56
N VAL A 531 63.36 -5.07 -15.68
CA VAL A 531 63.87 -6.45 -15.51
C VAL A 531 62.77 -7.30 -14.89
#